data_AF-A0A521UBG3-F1
#
_entry.id   AF-A0A521UBG3-F1
#
_cell.length_a   1.000
_cell.length_b   1.000
_cell.length_c   1.000
_cell.angle_alpha   90.00
_cell.angle_beta   90.00
_cell.angle_gamma   90.00
#
_symmetry.space_group_name_H-M   'P 1'
#
loop_
_entity.id
_entity.type
_entity.pdbx_description
1 polymer ?
#
loop_
_entity_poly.entity_id
_entity_poly.type
_entity_poly.pdbx_seq_one_letter_code
_entity_poly.pdbx_strand_id
1 'polypeptide(L)'
;MSPTGLEIRREERTDSQGESVIEAQLGEQVREVAVDVRFAGDERFAPAATRADIELDAPFVTVELSAPAAPLSLSEPPPTFNVTVYTGRAAWLDPGGLAVDLVAVEGGRARVLVAGLSDRTGLARLTPPPGAFPRAGIYQIRPRVEVRPGRLVEGAGRTVLVRADTTLTTALVSEPDDPRARFRGRLRTATDEPVGGAPIRLMRGDETVAAVRTDPSGEFAFEVDLEQAQLSGSTLRARFDPADPWFIPSESAALRVGESPSAPIHWAWMAAPWALLALAAAAFAARGRSRPAPVEILPVDVKRDAVVRTGATPDGAIEVVVEAFDRSTGEPLTAARYRSVGEDESSARPASAPTLLSRGQALSVVVSAEGYESRRFDVARLGPGRHCVRVGMLGWREAVFDRARPALAAVAEGAVIPTPREAVGATLVAGREAPWVDVLERGAYGPDAPDAQTVRAVERALGGGEATANDASDAVDAVN
;
A
#
# COMPACT_ATOMS: atom_id res chain seq x y z
N MET A 1 -42.06 -60.70 21.55
CA MET A 1 -40.83 -60.88 22.37
C MET A 1 -39.83 -59.85 21.88
N SER A 2 -39.62 -58.77 22.64
CA SER A 2 -38.65 -57.73 22.32
C SER A 2 -37.25 -58.21 22.74
N PRO A 3 -36.21 -58.14 21.90
CA PRO A 3 -34.86 -58.57 22.24
C PRO A 3 -34.14 -57.44 23.00
N THR A 4 -34.75 -56.95 24.08
CA THR A 4 -34.10 -56.03 25.02
C THR A 4 -33.54 -56.88 26.15
N GLY A 5 -32.25 -57.22 26.04
CA GLY A 5 -31.52 -58.13 26.93
C GLY A 5 -31.28 -57.60 28.34
N LEU A 6 -32.37 -57.35 29.08
CA LEU A 6 -32.36 -57.10 30.51
C LEU A 6 -33.16 -58.23 31.17
N GLU A 7 -32.48 -59.25 31.68
CA GLU A 7 -33.11 -60.33 32.44
C GLU A 7 -32.98 -60.00 33.93
N ILE A 8 -33.94 -59.27 34.48
CA ILE A 8 -33.98 -58.97 35.91
C ILE A 8 -34.43 -60.24 36.64
N ARG A 9 -33.48 -61.05 37.11
CA ARG A 9 -33.75 -62.08 38.13
C ARG A 9 -33.75 -61.41 39.50
N ARG A 10 -34.93 -61.04 39.99
CA ARG A 10 -35.12 -60.58 41.36
C ARG A 10 -34.93 -61.76 42.32
N GLU A 11 -33.79 -61.84 42.98
CA GLU A 11 -33.63 -62.65 44.19
C GLU A 11 -33.49 -61.68 45.36
N GLU A 12 -34.57 -61.55 46.14
CA GLU A 12 -34.58 -60.71 47.33
C GLU A 12 -34.00 -61.52 48.47
N ARG A 13 -32.75 -61.23 48.83
CA ARG A 13 -32.12 -61.79 50.02
C ARG A 13 -32.02 -60.71 51.07
N THR A 14 -32.57 -61.01 52.24
CA THR A 14 -32.32 -60.25 53.44
C THR A 14 -31.04 -60.80 54.07
N ASP A 15 -30.02 -59.97 54.20
CA ASP A 15 -28.79 -60.39 54.86
C ASP A 15 -29.00 -60.54 56.38
N SER A 16 -27.97 -61.03 57.09
CA SER A 16 -28.03 -61.21 58.54
C SER A 16 -28.19 -59.91 59.35
N GLN A 17 -28.13 -58.74 58.70
CA GLN A 17 -28.28 -57.42 59.31
C GLN A 17 -29.64 -56.77 58.99
N GLY A 18 -30.48 -57.41 58.18
CA GLY A 18 -31.80 -56.91 57.82
C GLY A 18 -31.82 -56.05 56.55
N GLU A 19 -30.71 -55.99 55.80
CA GLU A 19 -30.64 -55.25 54.54
C GLU A 19 -31.18 -56.08 53.38
N SER A 20 -32.01 -55.47 52.55
CA SER A 20 -32.58 -56.11 51.36
C SER A 20 -31.65 -55.88 50.17
N VAL A 21 -30.99 -56.95 49.71
CA VAL A 21 -30.11 -56.91 48.54
C VAL A 21 -30.93 -57.29 47.30
N ILE A 22 -30.85 -56.45 46.26
CA ILE A 22 -31.45 -56.72 44.94
C ILE A 22 -30.33 -56.97 43.96
N GLU A 23 -30.13 -58.23 43.58
CA GLU A 23 -29.21 -58.59 42.49
C GLU A 23 -29.92 -58.46 41.14
N ALA A 24 -29.27 -57.82 40.17
CA ALA A 24 -29.75 -57.73 38.79
C ALA A 24 -28.61 -58.07 37.82
N GLN A 25 -28.87 -58.99 36.90
CA GLN A 25 -27.89 -59.41 35.91
C GLN A 25 -28.07 -58.61 34.62
N LEU A 26 -27.08 -57.79 34.27
CA LEU A 26 -27.10 -56.97 33.06
C LEU A 26 -26.54 -57.76 31.88
N GLY A 27 -27.24 -57.75 30.74
CA GLY A 27 -26.73 -58.30 29.48
C GLY A 27 -25.63 -57.43 28.87
N GLU A 28 -24.76 -58.01 28.04
CA GLU A 28 -23.58 -57.35 27.43
C GLU A 28 -23.89 -56.06 26.61
N GLN A 29 -25.15 -55.80 26.27
CA GLN A 29 -25.56 -54.65 25.45
C GLN A 29 -26.14 -53.48 26.24
N VAL A 30 -26.18 -53.53 27.56
CA VAL A 30 -26.74 -52.45 28.39
C VAL A 30 -25.69 -51.34 28.55
N ARG A 31 -25.99 -50.15 28.00
CA ARG A 31 -25.08 -48.98 28.02
C ARG A 31 -25.41 -47.94 29.09
N GLU A 32 -26.63 -47.98 29.63
CA GLU A 32 -27.11 -47.05 30.65
C GLU A 32 -28.19 -47.75 31.48
N VAL A 33 -28.15 -47.59 32.81
CA VAL A 33 -29.13 -48.14 33.75
C VAL A 33 -29.62 -47.00 34.65
N ALA A 34 -30.88 -46.64 34.51
CA ALA A 34 -31.56 -45.75 35.43
C ALA A 34 -32.35 -46.60 36.44
N VAL A 35 -32.06 -46.45 37.74
CA VAL A 35 -32.75 -47.16 38.81
C VAL A 35 -33.75 -46.21 39.47
N ASP A 36 -35.04 -46.47 39.31
CA ASP A 36 -36.13 -45.74 39.99
C ASP A 36 -36.67 -46.63 41.12
N VAL A 37 -36.33 -46.29 42.36
CA VAL A 37 -36.76 -47.05 43.55
C VAL A 37 -38.11 -46.51 44.01
N ARG A 38 -39.18 -47.26 43.73
CA ARG A 38 -40.53 -46.93 44.19
C ARG A 38 -40.96 -47.89 45.29
N PHE A 39 -41.25 -47.35 46.46
CA PHE A 39 -41.83 -48.12 47.56
C PHE A 39 -43.35 -48.27 47.36
N ALA A 40 -43.84 -49.50 47.39
CA ALA A 40 -45.27 -49.78 47.45
C ALA A 40 -45.68 -49.95 48.92
N GLY A 41 -46.08 -48.87 49.59
CA GLY A 41 -46.58 -48.96 50.98
C GLY A 41 -46.70 -47.62 51.69
N ASP A 42 -47.73 -47.51 52.53
CA ASP A 42 -48.22 -46.34 53.29
C ASP A 42 -47.14 -45.36 53.78
N GLU A 43 -47.40 -44.06 53.58
CA GLU A 43 -46.56 -42.87 53.86
C GLU A 43 -46.14 -42.66 55.33
N ARG A 44 -46.23 -43.66 56.21
CA ARG A 44 -45.96 -43.51 57.66
C ARG A 44 -44.60 -44.03 58.11
N PHE A 45 -43.81 -44.61 57.23
CA PHE A 45 -42.44 -45.02 57.51
C PHE A 45 -41.52 -44.56 56.39
N ALA A 46 -41.05 -43.32 56.45
CA ALA A 46 -39.85 -42.92 55.72
C ALA A 46 -38.63 -43.32 56.57
N PRO A 47 -37.81 -44.32 56.17
CA PRO A 47 -36.53 -44.52 56.82
C PRO A 47 -35.61 -43.35 56.45
N ALA A 48 -34.88 -42.86 57.45
CA ALA A 48 -33.86 -41.85 57.28
C ALA A 48 -32.79 -42.35 56.29
N ALA A 49 -32.64 -41.64 55.17
CA ALA A 49 -31.53 -41.76 54.21
C ALA A 49 -31.11 -43.20 53.87
N THR A 50 -31.91 -43.89 53.06
CA THR A 50 -31.46 -45.13 52.41
C THR A 50 -30.42 -44.77 51.34
N ARG A 51 -29.15 -45.06 51.62
CA ARG A 51 -28.06 -44.97 50.65
C ARG A 51 -28.05 -46.28 49.87
N ALA A 52 -28.46 -46.25 48.60
CA ALA A 52 -28.31 -47.40 47.73
C ALA A 52 -26.88 -47.38 47.17
N ASP A 53 -25.98 -48.17 47.76
CA ASP A 53 -24.67 -48.42 47.20
C ASP A 53 -24.83 -49.46 46.07
N ILE A 54 -24.81 -49.00 44.82
CA ILE A 54 -24.91 -49.85 43.63
C ILE A 54 -23.51 -50.40 43.34
N GLU A 55 -23.23 -51.62 43.79
CA GLU A 55 -22.03 -52.36 43.39
C GLU A 55 -22.27 -53.04 42.02
N LEU A 56 -21.67 -52.49 40.96
CA LEU A 56 -21.67 -53.12 39.64
C LEU A 56 -20.58 -54.21 39.61
N ASP A 57 -21.00 -55.47 39.59
CA ASP A 57 -20.09 -56.61 39.74
C ASP A 57 -19.26 -56.92 38.47
N ALA A 58 -19.59 -56.29 37.34
CA ALA A 58 -18.86 -56.42 36.09
C ALA A 58 -17.76 -55.33 35.99
N PRO A 59 -16.49 -55.70 35.70
CA PRO A 59 -15.44 -54.71 35.51
C PRO A 59 -15.68 -53.92 34.22
N PHE A 60 -16.23 -52.72 34.34
CA PHE A 60 -16.31 -51.76 33.24
C PHE A 60 -15.15 -50.76 33.33
N VAL A 61 -14.66 -50.36 32.16
CA VAL A 61 -13.70 -49.25 32.00
C VAL A 61 -14.23 -48.33 30.91
N THR A 62 -14.54 -47.10 31.26
CA THR A 62 -14.96 -46.05 30.33
C THR A 62 -13.89 -44.98 30.29
N VAL A 63 -13.52 -44.53 29.09
CA VAL A 63 -12.45 -43.55 28.90
C VAL A 63 -13.02 -42.33 28.18
N GLU A 64 -12.95 -41.18 28.82
CA GLU A 64 -13.42 -39.91 28.27
C GLU A 64 -12.24 -38.98 27.97
N LEU A 65 -12.28 -38.38 26.78
CA LEU A 65 -11.33 -37.35 26.37
C LEU A 65 -12.01 -35.98 26.37
N SER A 66 -11.51 -35.09 27.21
CA SER A 66 -11.79 -33.66 27.14
C SER A 66 -10.73 -33.00 26.27
N ALA A 67 -11.13 -32.63 25.04
CA ALA A 67 -10.29 -31.90 24.10
C ALA A 67 -10.53 -30.39 24.21
N PRO A 68 -9.56 -29.55 23.81
CA PRO A 68 -9.75 -28.11 23.70
C PRO A 68 -10.86 -27.79 22.71
N ALA A 69 -11.65 -26.74 22.99
CA ALA A 69 -12.71 -26.28 22.09
C ALA A 69 -12.17 -25.53 20.85
N ALA A 70 -10.95 -25.00 20.91
CA ALA A 70 -10.32 -24.23 19.85
C ALA A 70 -9.47 -25.11 18.91
N PRO A 71 -9.32 -24.74 17.63
CA PRO A 71 -8.31 -25.33 16.75
C PRO A 71 -6.91 -25.22 17.36
N LEU A 72 -6.10 -26.25 17.16
CA LEU A 72 -4.68 -26.23 17.56
C LEU A 72 -3.86 -25.47 16.53
N SER A 73 -2.77 -24.85 16.95
CA SER A 73 -1.76 -24.30 16.04
C SER A 73 -0.52 -25.19 16.01
N LEU A 74 0.10 -25.35 14.83
CA LEU A 74 1.43 -25.97 14.72
C LEU A 74 2.55 -25.08 15.28
N SER A 75 2.35 -23.76 15.29
CA SER A 75 3.35 -22.78 15.76
C SER A 75 3.36 -22.61 17.28
N GLU A 76 2.35 -23.15 17.97
CA GLU A 76 2.20 -23.06 19.42
C GLU A 76 2.32 -24.44 20.09
N PRO A 77 2.77 -24.51 21.35
CA PRO A 77 2.75 -25.76 22.08
C PRO A 77 1.30 -26.26 22.23
N PRO A 78 1.03 -27.56 21.96
CA PRO A 78 -0.32 -28.07 22.05
C PRO A 78 -0.79 -28.03 23.51
N PRO A 79 -2.09 -27.76 23.74
CA PRO A 79 -2.67 -27.71 25.07
C PRO A 79 -2.69 -29.10 25.72
N THR A 80 -2.84 -29.11 27.03
CA THR A 80 -3.02 -30.34 27.80
C THR A 80 -4.38 -30.97 27.50
N PHE A 81 -4.38 -32.27 27.19
CA PHE A 81 -5.56 -33.10 27.09
C PHE A 81 -5.84 -33.78 28.42
N ASN A 82 -7.09 -33.76 28.85
CA ASN A 82 -7.52 -34.48 30.04
C ASN A 82 -8.20 -35.77 29.60
N VAL A 83 -7.63 -36.90 30.03
CA VAL A 83 -8.20 -38.22 29.85
C VAL A 83 -8.70 -38.71 31.20
N THR A 84 -10.00 -38.96 31.33
CA THR A 84 -10.59 -39.49 32.56
C THR A 84 -10.95 -40.95 32.35
N VAL A 85 -10.47 -41.81 33.23
CA VAL A 85 -10.71 -43.25 33.23
C VAL A 85 -11.64 -43.60 34.38
N TYR A 86 -12.86 -44.01 34.04
CA TYR A 86 -13.85 -44.49 34.99
C TYR A 86 -13.75 -46.01 35.08
N THR A 87 -13.57 -46.55 36.28
CA THR A 87 -13.47 -48.00 36.49
C THR A 87 -14.49 -48.46 37.53
N GLY A 88 -15.13 -49.61 37.29
CA GLY A 88 -16.08 -50.21 38.22
C GLY A 88 -15.45 -50.84 39.48
N ARG A 89 -14.12 -50.95 39.54
CA ARG A 89 -13.38 -51.46 40.71
C ARG A 89 -12.18 -50.57 41.00
N ALA A 90 -12.20 -49.86 42.14
CA ALA A 90 -11.09 -49.03 42.62
C ALA A 90 -9.75 -49.80 42.70
N ALA A 91 -9.81 -51.13 42.88
CA ALA A 91 -8.65 -52.02 42.94
C ALA A 91 -7.83 -52.12 41.63
N TRP A 92 -8.25 -51.50 40.53
CA TRP A 92 -7.51 -51.50 39.25
C TRP A 92 -6.55 -50.31 39.15
N LEU A 93 -6.67 -49.34 40.06
CA LEU A 93 -5.73 -48.25 40.22
C LEU A 93 -4.65 -48.72 41.21
N ASP A 94 -3.67 -49.48 40.71
CA ASP A 94 -2.41 -49.73 41.42
C ASP A 94 -1.83 -48.39 41.93
N PRO A 95 -0.95 -48.36 42.95
CA PRO A 95 -0.41 -47.10 43.49
C PRO A 95 0.32 -46.23 42.45
N GLY A 96 0.62 -46.77 41.26
CA GLY A 96 1.21 -46.08 40.10
C GLY A 96 0.24 -45.62 39.00
N GLY A 97 -1.06 -45.90 39.08
CA GLY A 97 -2.05 -45.52 38.07
C GLY A 97 -2.06 -46.39 36.80
N LEU A 98 -2.96 -46.08 35.86
CA LEU A 98 -3.08 -46.79 34.57
C LEU A 98 -2.24 -46.09 33.50
N ALA A 99 -1.62 -46.86 32.60
CA ALA A 99 -0.92 -46.31 31.45
C ALA A 99 -1.93 -45.79 30.41
N VAL A 100 -1.75 -44.54 29.99
CA VAL A 100 -2.63 -43.84 29.07
C VAL A 100 -1.81 -43.27 27.91
N ASP A 101 -2.13 -43.69 26.71
CA ASP A 101 -1.60 -43.15 25.46
C ASP A 101 -2.63 -42.23 24.80
N LEU A 102 -2.18 -41.07 24.35
CA LEU A 102 -2.96 -40.23 23.45
C LEU A 102 -2.54 -40.53 22.01
N VAL A 103 -3.45 -41.03 21.20
CA VAL A 103 -3.17 -41.48 19.84
C VAL A 103 -3.86 -40.58 18.83
N ALA A 104 -3.12 -40.06 17.85
CA ALA A 104 -3.68 -39.41 16.67
C ALA A 104 -3.81 -40.42 15.54
N VAL A 105 -4.97 -40.42 14.88
CA VAL A 105 -5.21 -41.17 13.64
C VAL A 105 -5.32 -40.19 12.49
N GLU A 106 -4.43 -40.34 11.52
CA GLU A 106 -4.41 -39.54 10.29
C GLU A 106 -4.27 -40.47 9.08
N GLY A 107 -5.18 -40.36 8.11
CA GLY A 107 -5.16 -41.21 6.91
C GLY A 107 -5.16 -42.72 7.22
N GLY A 108 -5.74 -43.12 8.36
CA GLY A 108 -5.77 -44.51 8.83
C GLY A 108 -4.52 -44.99 9.58
N ARG A 109 -3.47 -44.17 9.72
CA ARG A 109 -2.28 -44.51 10.52
C ARG A 109 -2.40 -43.93 11.92
N ALA A 110 -2.28 -44.79 12.92
CA ALA A 110 -2.26 -44.41 14.32
C ALA A 110 -0.84 -44.06 14.77
N ARG A 111 -0.68 -42.93 15.45
CA ARG A 111 0.58 -42.47 16.05
C ARG A 111 0.33 -42.07 17.50
N VAL A 112 1.15 -42.58 18.42
CA VAL A 112 1.14 -42.11 19.81
C VAL A 112 1.73 -40.69 19.83
N LEU A 113 0.95 -39.72 20.29
CA LEU A 113 1.36 -38.33 20.47
C LEU A 113 2.14 -38.15 21.78
N VAL A 114 1.65 -38.78 22.85
CA VAL A 114 2.21 -38.73 24.19
C VAL A 114 1.66 -39.91 25.01
N ALA A 115 2.47 -40.41 25.93
CA ALA A 115 2.11 -41.44 26.90
C ALA A 115 2.27 -40.89 28.31
N GLY A 116 1.45 -41.35 29.25
CA GLY A 116 1.54 -40.97 30.65
C GLY A 116 0.80 -41.94 31.57
N LEU A 117 0.68 -41.56 32.83
CA LEU A 117 -0.01 -42.34 33.86
C LEU A 117 -1.21 -41.54 34.39
N SER A 118 -2.32 -42.24 34.63
CA SER A 118 -3.44 -41.65 35.37
C SER A 118 -3.08 -41.50 36.84
N ASP A 119 -3.67 -40.52 37.52
CA ASP A 119 -3.59 -40.44 38.98
C ASP A 119 -4.56 -41.44 39.65
N ARG A 120 -4.63 -41.37 40.99
CA ARG A 120 -5.52 -42.21 41.81
C ARG A 120 -7.01 -41.91 41.62
N THR A 121 -7.36 -40.82 40.94
CA THR A 121 -8.73 -40.47 40.56
C THR A 121 -9.08 -40.96 39.15
N GLY A 122 -8.12 -41.59 38.45
CA GLY A 122 -8.28 -42.01 37.06
C GLY A 122 -8.04 -40.88 36.05
N LEU A 123 -7.56 -39.71 36.47
CA LEU A 123 -7.29 -38.58 35.59
C LEU A 123 -5.83 -38.61 35.10
N ALA A 124 -5.63 -38.63 33.78
CA ALA A 124 -4.34 -38.40 33.13
C ALA A 124 -4.34 -37.04 32.43
N ARG A 125 -3.33 -36.21 32.73
CA ARG A 125 -3.10 -34.92 32.06
C ARG A 125 -1.94 -35.09 31.09
N LEU A 126 -2.27 -35.10 29.80
CA LEU A 126 -1.32 -35.42 28.75
C LEU A 126 -1.07 -34.19 27.87
N THR A 127 0.14 -33.67 27.90
CA THR A 127 0.57 -32.55 27.05
C THR A 127 1.48 -33.11 25.96
N PRO A 128 1.04 -33.15 24.69
CA PRO A 128 1.91 -33.57 23.61
C PRO A 128 3.13 -32.64 23.51
N PRO A 129 4.32 -33.15 23.15
CA PRO A 129 5.47 -32.29 22.92
C PRO A 129 5.25 -31.39 21.69
N PRO A 130 5.99 -30.27 21.59
CA PRO A 130 6.06 -29.50 20.34
C PRO A 130 6.42 -30.41 19.15
N GLY A 131 5.72 -30.26 18.03
CA GLY A 131 5.91 -31.12 16.84
C GLY A 131 5.29 -32.53 16.95
N ALA A 132 4.48 -32.82 17.98
CA ALA A 132 3.73 -34.08 18.05
C ALA A 132 2.79 -34.27 16.84
N PHE A 133 2.25 -33.17 16.32
CA PHE A 133 1.52 -33.13 15.05
C PHE A 133 2.50 -32.82 13.92
N PRO A 134 2.69 -33.74 12.96
CA PRO A 134 3.70 -33.57 11.91
C PRO A 134 3.28 -32.53 10.86
N ARG A 135 1.99 -32.33 10.63
CA ARG A 135 1.47 -31.42 9.58
C ARG A 135 0.10 -30.84 9.95
N ALA A 136 -0.32 -29.80 9.24
CA ALA A 136 -1.66 -29.23 9.41
C ALA A 136 -2.71 -30.15 8.80
N GLY A 137 -3.91 -30.17 9.40
CA GLY A 137 -4.98 -31.03 8.94
C GLY A 137 -5.99 -31.39 10.03
N ILE A 138 -6.80 -32.38 9.72
CA ILE A 138 -7.82 -32.91 10.63
C ILE A 138 -7.31 -34.22 11.21
N TYR A 139 -7.25 -34.30 12.53
CA TYR A 139 -6.80 -35.48 13.26
C TYR A 139 -7.95 -36.05 14.09
N GLN A 140 -8.07 -37.38 14.12
CA GLN A 140 -8.91 -38.05 15.10
C GLN A 140 -8.04 -38.48 16.29
N ILE A 141 -8.20 -37.81 17.42
CA ILE A 141 -7.47 -38.11 18.64
C ILE A 141 -8.27 -39.11 19.49
N ARG A 142 -7.64 -40.19 19.93
CA ARG A 142 -8.25 -41.24 20.75
C ARG A 142 -7.36 -41.52 21.96
N PRO A 143 -7.92 -41.58 23.18
CA PRO A 143 -7.18 -42.12 24.31
C PRO A 143 -7.17 -43.66 24.23
N ARG A 144 -6.02 -44.26 24.53
CA ARG A 144 -5.87 -45.71 24.73
C ARG A 144 -5.37 -45.94 26.14
N VAL A 145 -6.02 -46.82 26.87
CA VAL A 145 -5.66 -47.14 28.25
C VAL A 145 -5.28 -48.62 28.32
N GLU A 146 -4.09 -48.90 28.86
CA GLU A 146 -3.70 -50.27 29.19
C GLU A 146 -4.21 -50.61 30.58
N VAL A 147 -5.20 -51.50 30.61
CA VAL A 147 -5.92 -51.85 31.84
C VAL A 147 -5.29 -53.06 32.54
N ARG A 148 -4.64 -53.92 31.76
CA ARG A 148 -3.77 -55.03 32.17
C ARG A 148 -2.72 -55.24 31.09
N PRO A 149 -1.57 -55.88 31.38
CA PRO A 149 -0.58 -56.21 30.37
C PRO A 149 -1.22 -56.83 29.12
N GLY A 150 -1.15 -56.13 27.99
CA GLY A 150 -1.68 -56.57 26.70
C GLY A 150 -3.19 -56.38 26.48
N ARG A 151 -3.94 -55.80 27.44
CA ARG A 151 -5.37 -55.46 27.28
C ARG A 151 -5.55 -53.95 27.19
N LEU A 152 -5.79 -53.47 25.98
CA LEU A 152 -6.04 -52.07 25.67
C LEU A 152 -7.54 -51.77 25.56
N VAL A 153 -7.96 -50.64 26.12
CA VAL A 153 -9.30 -50.06 25.95
C VAL A 153 -9.16 -48.73 25.24
N GLU A 154 -9.84 -48.57 24.09
CA GLU A 154 -9.90 -47.29 23.38
C GLU A 154 -11.11 -46.48 23.87
N GLY A 155 -10.91 -45.21 24.19
CA GLY A 155 -12.00 -44.28 24.46
C GLY A 155 -12.56 -43.65 23.17
N ALA A 156 -13.66 -42.91 23.33
CA ALA A 156 -14.28 -42.21 22.23
C ALA A 156 -13.32 -41.18 21.61
N GLY A 157 -13.17 -41.22 20.28
CA GLY A 157 -12.32 -40.29 19.56
C GLY A 157 -12.90 -38.89 19.47
N ARG A 158 -12.04 -37.87 19.49
CA ARG A 158 -12.38 -36.48 19.23
C ARG A 158 -11.70 -36.01 17.95
N THR A 159 -12.45 -35.31 17.10
CA THR A 159 -11.89 -34.66 15.92
C THR A 159 -11.30 -33.32 16.32
N VAL A 160 -10.04 -33.09 15.95
CA VAL A 160 -9.32 -31.85 16.22
C VAL A 160 -8.75 -31.30 14.93
N LEU A 161 -8.92 -30.00 14.72
CA LEU A 161 -8.34 -29.25 13.62
C LEU A 161 -6.98 -28.69 14.07
N VAL A 162 -5.91 -29.03 13.36
CA VAL A 162 -4.58 -28.47 13.56
C VAL A 162 -4.25 -27.53 12.41
N ARG A 163 -4.04 -26.25 12.71
CA ARG A 163 -3.80 -25.18 11.76
C ARG A 163 -2.32 -24.88 11.60
N ALA A 164 -1.94 -24.44 10.39
CA ALA A 164 -0.64 -23.85 10.11
C ALA A 164 -0.79 -22.39 9.70
N ASP A 165 0.01 -21.53 10.31
CA ASP A 165 0.36 -20.23 9.75
C ASP A 165 1.10 -20.46 8.43
N THR A 166 0.80 -19.66 7.41
CA THR A 166 1.49 -19.72 6.11
C THR A 166 2.25 -18.44 5.83
N THR A 167 3.41 -18.59 5.21
CA THR A 167 4.27 -17.49 4.76
C THR A 167 4.32 -17.52 3.24
N LEU A 168 3.92 -16.40 2.63
CA LEU A 168 3.93 -16.21 1.19
C LEU A 168 5.01 -15.20 0.83
N THR A 169 5.97 -15.63 0.01
CA THR A 169 7.03 -14.77 -0.52
C THR A 169 6.88 -14.63 -2.02
N THR A 170 7.17 -13.45 -2.56
CA THR A 170 7.10 -13.20 -4.00
C THR A 170 8.12 -12.14 -4.37
N ALA A 171 8.76 -12.32 -5.52
CA ALA A 171 9.72 -11.40 -6.09
C ALA A 171 9.45 -11.22 -7.59
N LEU A 172 9.74 -10.02 -8.09
CA LEU A 172 9.79 -9.74 -9.52
C LEU A 172 11.14 -10.21 -10.07
N VAL A 173 11.12 -11.06 -11.09
CA VAL A 173 12.31 -11.69 -11.71
C VAL A 173 12.36 -11.39 -13.20
N SER A 174 11.89 -10.21 -13.60
CA SER A 174 11.80 -9.82 -15.01
C SER A 174 13.11 -9.23 -15.48
N GLU A 175 13.48 -9.50 -16.73
CA GLU A 175 14.58 -8.79 -17.38
C GLU A 175 14.13 -7.36 -17.71
N PRO A 176 15.04 -6.35 -17.68
CA PRO A 176 14.68 -4.94 -17.83
C PRO A 176 13.94 -4.61 -19.14
N ASP A 177 14.18 -5.40 -20.20
CA ASP A 177 13.67 -5.18 -21.55
C ASP A 177 12.57 -6.18 -21.95
N ASP A 178 12.15 -7.09 -21.04
CA ASP A 178 11.05 -8.01 -21.32
C ASP A 178 9.70 -7.31 -21.06
N PRO A 179 8.82 -7.17 -22.08
CA PRO A 179 7.48 -6.60 -21.88
C PRO A 179 6.61 -7.45 -20.93
N ARG A 180 7.02 -8.69 -20.66
CA ARG A 180 6.35 -9.59 -19.72
C ARG A 180 7.02 -9.56 -18.36
N ALA A 181 6.25 -9.19 -17.34
CA ALA A 181 6.69 -9.36 -15.98
C ALA A 181 6.55 -10.82 -15.53
N ARG A 182 7.67 -11.40 -15.12
CA ARG A 182 7.73 -12.67 -14.41
C ARG A 182 7.83 -12.44 -12.92
N PHE A 183 6.89 -12.99 -12.17
CA PHE A 183 6.93 -13.04 -10.71
C PHE A 183 7.19 -14.47 -10.29
N ARG A 184 8.07 -14.68 -9.31
CA ARG A 184 8.28 -15.99 -8.68
C ARG A 184 8.11 -15.89 -7.19
N GLY A 185 7.58 -16.93 -6.59
CA GLY A 185 7.34 -16.95 -5.17
C GLY A 185 7.28 -18.35 -4.59
N ARG A 186 7.18 -18.41 -3.27
CA ARG A 186 7.08 -19.64 -2.49
C ARG A 186 6.01 -19.49 -1.43
N LEU A 187 5.20 -20.52 -1.26
CA LEU A 187 4.26 -20.67 -0.15
C LEU A 187 4.75 -21.78 0.77
N ARG A 188 4.98 -21.44 2.04
CA ARG A 188 5.41 -22.39 3.07
C ARG A 188 4.60 -22.23 4.35
N THR A 189 4.58 -23.26 5.18
CA THR A 189 4.09 -23.15 6.57
C THR A 189 5.12 -22.43 7.44
N ALA A 190 4.73 -22.02 8.66
CA ALA A 190 5.66 -21.51 9.66
C ALA A 190 6.75 -22.52 10.08
N THR A 191 6.52 -23.82 9.84
CA THR A 191 7.49 -24.90 10.04
C THR A 191 8.39 -25.13 8.81
N ASP A 192 8.36 -24.23 7.83
CA ASP A 192 9.11 -24.27 6.57
C ASP A 192 8.72 -25.42 5.62
N GLU A 193 7.55 -26.04 5.81
CA GLU A 193 7.05 -27.08 4.91
C GLU A 193 6.40 -26.47 3.65
N PRO A 194 6.64 -27.05 2.46
CA PRO A 194 6.03 -26.57 1.23
C PRO A 194 4.53 -26.86 1.17
N VAL A 195 3.74 -25.89 0.71
CA VAL A 195 2.29 -26.05 0.51
C VAL A 195 1.99 -26.17 -0.98
N GLY A 196 1.80 -27.41 -1.46
CA GLY A 196 1.56 -27.69 -2.87
C GLY A 196 0.09 -27.68 -3.29
N GLY A 197 -0.18 -27.36 -4.57
CA GLY A 197 -1.51 -27.34 -5.16
C GLY A 197 -2.41 -26.17 -4.72
N ALA A 198 -1.87 -25.25 -3.93
CA ALA A 198 -2.58 -24.12 -3.33
C ALA A 198 -2.82 -22.99 -4.35
N PRO A 199 -4.01 -22.39 -4.40
CA PRO A 199 -4.31 -21.28 -5.30
C PRO A 199 -3.64 -19.98 -4.81
N ILE A 200 -2.77 -19.40 -5.62
CA ILE A 200 -2.17 -18.08 -5.40
C ILE A 200 -2.74 -17.10 -6.41
N ARG A 201 -3.14 -15.92 -5.93
CA ARG A 201 -3.66 -14.83 -6.76
C ARG A 201 -2.70 -13.66 -6.70
N LEU A 202 -2.41 -13.06 -7.85
CA LEU A 202 -1.72 -11.77 -7.93
C LEU A 202 -2.78 -10.67 -7.93
N MET A 203 -2.70 -9.78 -6.95
CA MET A 203 -3.70 -8.76 -6.64
C MET A 203 -3.17 -7.36 -6.94
N ARG A 204 -4.02 -6.49 -7.49
CA ARG A 204 -3.87 -5.03 -7.58
C ARG A 204 -4.98 -4.39 -6.76
N GLY A 205 -4.68 -3.97 -5.53
CA GLY A 205 -5.75 -3.65 -4.57
C GLY A 205 -6.62 -4.89 -4.34
N ASP A 206 -7.93 -4.77 -4.60
CA ASP A 206 -8.90 -5.88 -4.47
C ASP A 206 -9.12 -6.66 -5.77
N GLU A 207 -8.49 -6.25 -6.88
CA GLU A 207 -8.65 -6.88 -8.18
C GLU A 207 -7.64 -8.02 -8.38
N THR A 208 -8.12 -9.19 -8.82
CA THR A 208 -7.24 -10.29 -9.23
C THR A 208 -6.75 -10.08 -10.65
N VAL A 209 -5.45 -9.89 -10.79
CA VAL A 209 -4.74 -9.73 -12.08
C VAL A 209 -4.43 -11.08 -12.72
N ALA A 210 -3.97 -12.03 -11.91
CA ALA A 210 -3.61 -13.37 -12.37
C ALA A 210 -3.81 -14.39 -11.25
N ALA A 211 -3.97 -15.67 -11.59
CA ALA A 211 -4.10 -16.75 -10.64
C ALA A 211 -3.34 -17.99 -11.12
N VAL A 212 -2.62 -18.63 -10.19
CA VAL A 212 -1.86 -19.86 -10.45
C VAL A 212 -2.00 -20.81 -9.27
N ARG A 213 -1.50 -22.02 -9.41
CA ARG A 213 -1.38 -22.97 -8.30
C ARG A 213 0.09 -23.22 -8.00
N THR A 214 0.40 -23.44 -6.72
CA THR A 214 1.73 -23.89 -6.33
C THR A 214 2.00 -25.31 -6.81
N ASP A 215 3.24 -25.58 -7.16
CA ASP A 215 3.72 -26.93 -7.45
C ASP A 215 3.91 -27.75 -6.15
N PRO A 216 4.27 -29.04 -6.22
CA PRO A 216 4.49 -29.87 -5.02
C PRO A 216 5.59 -29.35 -4.07
N SER A 217 6.49 -28.49 -4.56
CA SER A 217 7.54 -27.85 -3.77
C SER A 217 7.11 -26.51 -3.15
N GLY A 218 5.85 -26.11 -3.36
CA GLY A 218 5.29 -24.85 -2.86
C GLY A 218 5.72 -23.63 -3.69
N GLU A 219 6.40 -23.83 -4.81
CA GLU A 219 6.82 -22.75 -5.70
C GLU A 219 5.70 -22.39 -6.68
N PHE A 220 5.67 -21.13 -7.10
CA PHE A 220 4.78 -20.65 -8.14
C PHE A 220 5.43 -19.55 -8.97
N ALA A 221 4.92 -19.37 -10.19
CA ALA A 221 5.33 -18.29 -11.08
C ALA A 221 4.12 -17.68 -11.79
N PHE A 222 4.09 -16.36 -11.90
CA PHE A 222 3.16 -15.61 -12.75
C PHE A 222 3.91 -15.08 -13.96
N GLU A 223 3.27 -15.09 -15.12
CA GLU A 223 3.69 -14.31 -16.28
C GLU A 223 2.55 -13.36 -16.63
N VAL A 224 2.83 -12.06 -16.62
CA VAL A 224 1.83 -11.01 -16.87
C VAL A 224 2.39 -10.01 -17.87
N ASP A 225 1.63 -9.73 -18.92
CA ASP A 225 1.93 -8.65 -19.86
C ASP A 225 1.59 -7.30 -19.21
N LEU A 226 2.61 -6.47 -18.95
CA LEU A 226 2.44 -5.24 -18.17
C LEU A 226 1.68 -4.16 -18.93
N GLU A 227 1.86 -4.08 -20.25
CA GLU A 227 1.24 -3.08 -21.10
C GLU A 227 -0.23 -3.44 -21.34
N GLN A 228 -0.51 -4.69 -21.69
CA GLN A 228 -1.88 -5.15 -21.92
C GLN A 228 -2.74 -5.03 -20.66
N ALA A 229 -2.15 -5.29 -19.49
CA ALA A 229 -2.86 -5.21 -18.22
C ALA A 229 -2.83 -3.81 -17.56
N GLN A 230 -2.17 -2.82 -18.20
CA GLN A 230 -2.00 -1.45 -17.67
C GLN A 230 -1.46 -1.44 -16.23
N LEU A 231 -0.43 -2.24 -15.96
CA LEU A 231 0.12 -2.46 -14.61
C LEU A 231 1.38 -1.63 -14.32
N SER A 232 1.89 -0.88 -15.29
CA SER A 232 3.05 0.00 -15.10
C SER A 232 2.79 1.04 -14.02
N GLY A 233 3.70 1.15 -13.05
CA GLY A 233 3.56 2.02 -11.87
C GLY A 233 2.64 1.47 -10.77
N SER A 234 2.04 0.29 -10.96
CA SER A 234 1.15 -0.31 -9.97
C SER A 234 1.90 -1.04 -8.86
N THR A 235 1.23 -1.14 -7.70
CA THR A 235 1.68 -1.98 -6.59
C THR A 235 0.87 -3.28 -6.60
N LEU A 236 1.57 -4.42 -6.65
CA LEU A 236 1.00 -5.75 -6.68
C LEU A 236 1.31 -6.53 -5.39
N ARG A 237 0.46 -7.49 -5.05
CA ARG A 237 0.68 -8.43 -3.94
C ARG A 237 0.24 -9.82 -4.35
N ALA A 238 1.01 -10.84 -4.02
CA ALA A 238 0.51 -12.20 -4.07
C ALA A 238 -0.35 -12.48 -2.83
N ARG A 239 -1.44 -13.18 -2.99
CA ARG A 239 -2.38 -13.54 -1.94
C ARG A 239 -2.72 -15.03 -2.02
N PHE A 240 -2.72 -15.67 -0.87
CA PHE A 240 -3.14 -17.03 -0.69
C PHE A 240 -4.44 -17.05 0.12
N ASP A 241 -5.53 -17.46 -0.54
CA ASP A 241 -6.83 -17.71 0.09
C ASP A 241 -7.08 -19.24 0.11
N PRO A 242 -6.76 -19.94 1.22
CA PRO A 242 -6.92 -21.38 1.30
C PRO A 242 -8.39 -21.81 1.17
N ALA A 243 -8.63 -22.86 0.38
CA ALA A 243 -9.89 -23.61 0.44
C ALA A 243 -9.94 -24.53 1.67
N ASP A 244 -8.77 -24.99 2.12
CA ASP A 244 -8.64 -25.91 3.23
C ASP A 244 -8.63 -25.15 4.58
N PRO A 245 -9.48 -25.52 5.55
CA PRO A 245 -9.68 -24.76 6.78
C PRO A 245 -8.51 -24.84 7.79
N TRP A 246 -7.51 -25.68 7.51
CA TRP A 246 -6.31 -25.82 8.34
C TRP A 246 -5.16 -24.90 7.90
N PHE A 247 -5.25 -24.22 6.76
CA PHE A 247 -4.29 -23.18 6.41
C PHE A 247 -4.87 -21.80 6.73
N ILE A 248 -4.02 -20.92 7.23
CA ILE A 248 -4.38 -19.52 7.49
C ILE A 248 -4.03 -18.70 6.25
N PRO A 249 -4.92 -17.81 5.75
CA PRO A 249 -4.64 -16.94 4.61
C PRO A 249 -3.39 -16.08 4.84
N SER A 250 -2.64 -15.80 3.78
CA SER A 250 -1.44 -14.96 3.84
C SER A 250 -1.25 -14.12 2.58
N GLU A 251 -0.53 -13.01 2.73
CA GLU A 251 -0.20 -12.07 1.65
C GLU A 251 1.31 -11.82 1.61
N SER A 252 1.84 -11.61 0.41
CA SER A 252 3.24 -11.22 0.21
C SER A 252 3.46 -9.74 0.54
N ALA A 253 4.73 -9.37 0.65
CA ALA A 253 5.13 -7.96 0.58
C ALA A 253 4.65 -7.31 -0.73
N ALA A 254 4.44 -6.00 -0.68
CA ALA A 254 4.07 -5.19 -1.83
C ALA A 254 5.21 -5.08 -2.84
N LEU A 255 4.92 -5.36 -4.10
CA LEU A 255 5.85 -5.30 -5.23
C LEU A 255 5.48 -4.13 -6.13
N ARG A 256 6.41 -3.20 -6.37
CA ARG A 256 6.22 -2.12 -7.35
C ARG A 256 6.68 -2.59 -8.72
N VAL A 257 5.84 -2.34 -9.73
CA VAL A 257 6.09 -2.72 -11.11
C VAL A 257 6.38 -1.46 -11.92
N GLY A 258 7.47 -1.44 -12.69
CA GLY A 258 7.71 -0.38 -13.67
C GLY A 258 8.52 0.84 -13.21
N GLU A 259 9.18 0.81 -12.05
CA GLU A 259 10.35 1.67 -11.87
C GLU A 259 11.53 1.00 -12.57
N SER A 260 11.65 1.25 -13.88
CA SER A 260 12.95 1.15 -14.53
C SER A 260 13.87 2.03 -13.68
N PRO A 261 14.89 1.49 -12.99
CA PRO A 261 15.81 2.33 -12.25
C PRO A 261 16.42 3.23 -13.29
N SER A 262 16.02 4.50 -13.30
CA SER A 262 16.59 5.53 -14.17
C SER A 262 18.10 5.31 -14.11
N ALA A 263 18.68 4.84 -15.22
CA ALA A 263 20.05 4.36 -15.24
C ALA A 263 20.89 5.36 -14.47
N PRO A 264 21.63 4.96 -13.41
CA PRO A 264 22.29 5.90 -12.53
C PRO A 264 23.12 6.81 -13.42
N ILE A 265 22.71 8.08 -13.51
CA ILE A 265 23.41 9.07 -14.32
C ILE A 265 24.81 9.09 -13.70
N HIS A 266 25.76 8.48 -14.40
CA HIS A 266 27.11 8.30 -13.88
C HIS A 266 27.57 9.68 -13.45
N TRP A 267 28.01 9.86 -12.20
CA TRP A 267 28.34 11.17 -11.63
C TRP A 267 29.30 11.97 -12.55
N ALA A 268 30.10 11.26 -13.36
CA ALA A 268 30.93 11.81 -14.42
C ALA A 268 30.16 12.68 -15.43
N TRP A 269 28.93 12.31 -15.81
CA TRP A 269 28.05 13.11 -16.68
C TRP A 269 27.46 14.33 -15.96
N MET A 270 27.20 14.23 -14.65
CA MET A 270 26.84 15.42 -13.85
C MET A 270 28.03 16.34 -13.58
N ALA A 271 29.24 15.79 -13.50
CA ALA A 271 30.48 16.53 -13.25
C ALA A 271 31.11 17.08 -14.53
N ALA A 272 30.81 16.53 -15.71
CA ALA A 272 31.34 16.99 -16.99
C ALA A 272 31.06 18.48 -17.27
N PRO A 273 29.85 19.03 -17.02
CA PRO A 273 29.59 20.46 -17.12
C PRO A 273 30.50 21.29 -16.21
N TRP A 274 30.71 20.83 -14.96
CA TRP A 274 31.54 21.52 -13.97
C TRP A 274 33.03 21.44 -14.28
N ALA A 275 33.51 20.30 -14.79
CA ALA A 275 34.89 20.12 -15.24
C ALA A 275 35.19 21.00 -16.47
N LEU A 276 34.25 21.09 -17.42
CA LEU A 276 34.35 22.00 -18.56
C LEU A 276 34.30 23.46 -18.13
N LEU A 277 33.47 23.82 -17.15
CA LEU A 277 33.43 25.16 -16.55
C LEU A 277 34.73 25.51 -15.84
N ALA A 278 35.32 24.57 -15.09
CA ALA A 278 36.60 24.77 -14.41
C ALA A 278 37.76 24.95 -15.41
N LEU A 279 37.78 24.14 -16.48
CA LEU A 279 38.74 24.30 -17.58
C LEU A 279 38.57 25.62 -18.32
N ALA A 280 37.32 26.04 -18.58
CA ALA A 280 37.02 27.33 -19.19
C ALA A 280 37.41 28.49 -18.27
N ALA A 281 37.14 28.41 -16.97
CA ALA A 281 37.52 29.42 -15.99
C ALA A 281 39.04 29.54 -15.83
N ALA A 282 39.77 28.42 -15.81
CA ALA A 282 41.23 28.40 -15.80
C ALA A 282 41.81 29.02 -17.08
N ALA A 283 41.23 28.70 -18.25
CA ALA A 283 41.63 29.30 -19.53
C ALA A 283 41.32 30.81 -19.60
N PHE A 284 40.23 31.27 -18.96
CA PHE A 284 39.84 32.68 -18.89
C PHE A 284 40.71 33.48 -17.91
N ALA A 285 41.01 32.91 -16.74
CA ALA A 285 41.92 33.48 -15.74
C ALA A 285 43.35 33.60 -16.28
N ALA A 286 43.79 32.65 -17.12
CA ALA A 286 45.08 32.72 -17.81
C ALA A 286 45.14 33.78 -18.91
N ARG A 287 43.99 34.27 -19.42
CA ARG A 287 43.93 35.17 -20.59
C ARG A 287 43.65 36.65 -20.33
N GLY A 288 43.39 37.09 -19.09
CA GLY A 288 42.94 38.47 -18.93
C GLY A 288 43.11 39.08 -17.55
N ARG A 289 44.29 39.66 -17.27
CA ARG A 289 44.37 40.86 -16.42
C ARG A 289 43.72 42.01 -17.19
N SER A 290 42.41 42.18 -17.06
CA SER A 290 41.71 43.38 -17.50
C SER A 290 40.55 43.61 -16.54
N ARG A 291 40.54 44.80 -15.93
CA ARG A 291 39.63 45.25 -14.86
C ARG A 291 38.16 44.88 -15.16
N PRO A 292 37.40 44.38 -14.17
CA PRO A 292 35.96 44.24 -14.32
C PRO A 292 35.31 45.63 -14.24
N ALA A 293 34.51 45.95 -15.26
CA ALA A 293 33.49 46.99 -15.18
C ALA A 293 32.31 46.49 -14.31
N PRO A 294 31.50 47.37 -13.72
CA PRO A 294 30.47 47.00 -12.75
C PRO A 294 29.42 46.09 -13.39
N VAL A 295 29.05 45.03 -12.69
CA VAL A 295 27.93 44.16 -13.07
C VAL A 295 26.64 44.85 -12.66
N GLU A 296 25.89 45.30 -13.66
CA GLU A 296 24.52 45.78 -13.53
C GLU A 296 23.58 44.58 -13.49
N ILE A 297 22.69 44.57 -12.50
CA ILE A 297 21.72 43.50 -12.23
C ILE A 297 20.56 43.68 -13.22
N LEU A 298 20.43 42.78 -14.20
CA LEU A 298 19.26 42.70 -15.07
C LEU A 298 18.09 42.02 -14.31
N PRO A 299 16.84 42.53 -14.43
CA PRO A 299 15.69 41.90 -13.81
C PRO A 299 15.40 40.51 -14.39
N VAL A 300 14.86 39.67 -13.52
CA VAL A 300 14.43 38.28 -13.74
C VAL A 300 13.31 38.26 -14.79
N ASP A 301 13.64 37.94 -16.05
CA ASP A 301 12.77 37.20 -17.01
C ASP A 301 13.30 37.12 -18.44
N VAL A 302 14.50 37.65 -18.73
CA VAL A 302 15.18 37.37 -19.99
C VAL A 302 16.04 36.12 -19.79
N LYS A 303 15.60 34.96 -20.32
CA LYS A 303 16.50 33.79 -20.41
C LYS A 303 17.79 34.25 -21.10
N ARG A 304 18.94 33.86 -20.55
CA ARG A 304 20.28 34.19 -21.09
C ARG A 304 20.49 33.83 -22.58
N ASP A 305 19.57 33.05 -23.18
CA ASP A 305 19.56 32.64 -24.59
C ASP A 305 18.77 33.59 -25.52
N ALA A 306 18.30 34.74 -25.05
CA ALA A 306 17.48 35.65 -25.86
C ALA A 306 18.25 36.34 -27.00
N VAL A 307 19.58 36.38 -26.96
CA VAL A 307 20.41 37.02 -28.00
C VAL A 307 21.28 35.98 -28.69
N VAL A 308 21.01 35.75 -29.97
CA VAL A 308 21.74 34.79 -30.80
C VAL A 308 22.59 35.55 -31.81
N ARG A 309 23.90 35.26 -31.85
CA ARG A 309 24.76 35.78 -32.91
C ARG A 309 24.47 35.01 -34.20
N THR A 310 23.89 35.68 -35.19
CA THR A 310 23.46 35.10 -36.46
C THR A 310 24.50 35.23 -37.57
N GLY A 311 25.53 36.05 -37.38
CA GLY A 311 26.60 36.17 -38.37
C GLY A 311 27.66 37.24 -38.06
N ALA A 312 28.57 37.41 -39.02
CA ALA A 312 29.55 38.50 -39.03
C ALA A 312 29.04 39.64 -39.93
N THR A 313 29.42 40.87 -39.59
CA THR A 313 29.22 42.06 -40.42
C THR A 313 30.55 42.44 -41.09
N PRO A 314 30.55 42.93 -42.34
CA PRO A 314 31.78 43.24 -43.08
C PRO A 314 32.69 44.30 -42.42
N ASP A 315 32.11 45.24 -41.66
CA ASP A 315 32.83 46.44 -41.18
C ASP A 315 32.94 46.54 -39.64
N GLY A 316 32.74 45.43 -38.93
CA GLY A 316 32.72 45.44 -37.46
C GLY A 316 31.52 46.19 -36.85
N ALA A 317 30.51 46.50 -37.68
CA ALA A 317 29.23 47.06 -37.26
C ALA A 317 28.46 46.10 -36.35
N ILE A 318 27.62 46.64 -35.48
CA ILE A 318 26.69 45.85 -34.65
C ILE A 318 25.32 45.99 -35.29
N GLU A 319 24.83 44.91 -35.88
CA GLU A 319 23.51 44.86 -36.51
C GLU A 319 22.61 43.99 -35.63
N VAL A 320 21.45 44.50 -35.25
CA VAL A 320 20.50 43.80 -34.39
C VAL A 320 19.15 43.69 -35.07
N VAL A 321 18.61 42.49 -35.13
CA VAL A 321 17.24 42.22 -35.57
C VAL A 321 16.43 41.76 -34.36
N VAL A 322 15.19 42.22 -34.23
CA VAL A 322 14.28 41.79 -33.17
C VAL A 322 13.31 40.77 -33.76
N GLU A 323 13.20 39.59 -33.18
CA GLU A 323 12.22 38.58 -33.60
C GLU A 323 11.21 38.36 -32.50
N ALA A 324 9.97 38.77 -32.72
CA ALA A 324 8.88 38.49 -31.80
C ALA A 324 8.20 37.16 -32.17
N PHE A 325 7.86 36.35 -31.17
CA PHE A 325 7.14 35.09 -31.34
C PHE A 325 6.10 34.92 -30.23
N ASP A 326 5.04 34.18 -30.51
CA ASP A 326 4.05 33.79 -29.51
C ASP A 326 4.70 32.81 -28.51
N ARG A 327 4.74 33.18 -27.23
CA ARG A 327 5.41 32.36 -26.22
C ARG A 327 4.78 30.97 -26.07
N SER A 328 3.48 30.85 -26.28
CA SER A 328 2.71 29.64 -26.05
C SER A 328 2.83 28.64 -27.20
N THR A 329 2.85 29.12 -28.45
CA THR A 329 2.92 28.26 -29.64
C THR A 329 4.31 28.20 -30.26
N GLY A 330 5.17 29.18 -29.99
CA GLY A 330 6.48 29.34 -30.61
C GLY A 330 6.43 29.94 -32.03
N GLU A 331 5.25 30.32 -32.52
CA GLU A 331 5.07 30.86 -33.87
C GLU A 331 5.58 32.31 -34.00
N PRO A 332 6.23 32.67 -35.12
CA PRO A 332 6.74 34.03 -35.34
C PRO A 332 5.61 35.04 -35.56
N LEU A 333 5.72 36.21 -34.93
CA LEU A 333 4.75 37.30 -35.06
C LEU A 333 5.24 38.32 -36.09
N THR A 334 4.88 38.11 -37.36
CA THR A 334 5.35 38.94 -38.49
C THR A 334 4.83 40.37 -38.48
N ALA A 335 3.72 40.64 -37.77
CA ALA A 335 3.15 41.98 -37.62
C ALA A 335 3.73 42.76 -36.41
N ALA A 336 4.65 42.16 -35.64
CA ALA A 336 5.23 42.81 -34.48
C ALA A 336 6.07 44.02 -34.87
N ARG A 337 6.02 45.04 -34.02
CA ARG A 337 6.80 46.28 -34.15
C ARG A 337 7.64 46.51 -32.91
N TYR A 338 8.75 47.22 -33.06
CA TYR A 338 9.57 47.68 -31.95
C TYR A 338 9.87 49.18 -32.08
N ARG A 339 10.09 49.82 -30.95
CA ARG A 339 10.59 51.20 -30.83
C ARG A 339 11.67 51.26 -29.77
N SER A 340 12.58 52.23 -29.85
CA SER A 340 13.52 52.48 -28.75
C SER A 340 12.78 53.08 -27.56
N VAL A 341 13.23 52.79 -26.34
CA VAL A 341 12.66 53.42 -25.15
C VAL A 341 12.88 54.93 -25.22
N GLY A 342 11.80 55.70 -25.08
CA GLY A 342 11.79 57.16 -25.19
C GLY A 342 11.43 57.70 -26.58
N GLU A 343 11.24 56.84 -27.59
CA GLU A 343 10.69 57.23 -28.89
C GLU A 343 9.15 57.13 -28.88
N ASP A 344 8.47 57.98 -29.65
CA ASP A 344 7.01 57.94 -29.80
C ASP A 344 6.53 56.65 -30.49
N GLU A 345 5.26 56.27 -30.28
CA GLU A 345 4.67 55.10 -30.95
C GLU A 345 4.68 55.19 -32.48
N SER A 346 4.61 56.41 -33.03
CA SER A 346 4.72 56.67 -34.47
C SER A 346 6.09 56.28 -35.06
N SER A 347 7.11 56.13 -34.21
CA SER A 347 8.46 55.71 -34.59
C SER A 347 8.65 54.19 -34.61
N ALA A 348 7.58 53.42 -34.35
CA ALA A 348 7.65 51.97 -34.30
C ALA A 348 7.98 51.37 -35.69
N ARG A 349 9.02 50.53 -35.72
CA ARG A 349 9.53 49.84 -36.90
C ARG A 349 9.14 48.36 -36.85
N PRO A 350 9.04 47.66 -37.99
CA PRO A 350 8.83 46.21 -37.98
C PRO A 350 9.94 45.50 -37.17
N ALA A 351 9.58 44.52 -36.33
CA ALA A 351 10.54 43.75 -35.51
C ALA A 351 11.73 43.23 -36.34
N SER A 352 11.44 42.71 -37.54
CA SER A 352 12.42 42.16 -38.48
C SER A 352 13.33 43.21 -39.16
N ALA A 353 13.17 44.50 -38.88
CA ALA A 353 13.99 45.55 -39.47
C ALA A 353 15.34 45.67 -38.73
N PRO A 354 16.49 45.55 -39.44
CA PRO A 354 17.80 45.62 -38.80
C PRO A 354 18.10 47.03 -38.24
N THR A 355 18.60 47.05 -37.00
CA THR A 355 19.06 48.25 -36.29
C THR A 355 20.57 48.25 -36.22
N LEU A 356 21.20 49.36 -36.60
CA LEU A 356 22.63 49.57 -36.38
C LEU A 356 22.86 50.20 -35.01
N LEU A 357 23.73 49.56 -34.22
CA LEU A 357 24.16 50.07 -32.92
C LEU A 357 25.61 50.54 -32.96
N SER A 358 25.88 51.64 -32.28
CA SER A 358 27.25 52.10 -32.06
C SER A 358 27.96 51.19 -31.07
N ARG A 359 29.29 51.08 -31.19
CA ARG A 359 30.10 50.25 -30.29
C ARG A 359 29.92 50.67 -28.83
N GLY A 360 29.47 49.74 -27.98
CA GLY A 360 29.24 49.99 -26.55
C GLY A 360 27.88 50.60 -26.21
N GLN A 361 27.02 50.85 -27.21
CA GLN A 361 25.63 51.24 -27.00
C GLN A 361 24.80 50.03 -26.53
N ALA A 362 23.96 50.23 -25.52
CA ALA A 362 22.95 49.27 -25.11
C ALA A 362 21.70 49.43 -25.99
N LEU A 363 20.98 48.34 -26.23
CA LEU A 363 19.69 48.38 -26.91
C LEU A 363 18.59 48.35 -25.85
N SER A 364 17.77 49.40 -25.78
CA SER A 364 16.60 49.46 -24.92
C SER A 364 15.39 49.68 -25.83
N VAL A 365 14.52 48.69 -25.95
CA VAL A 365 13.38 48.75 -26.87
C VAL A 365 12.10 48.22 -26.24
N VAL A 366 10.98 48.69 -26.77
CA VAL A 366 9.63 48.20 -26.49
C VAL A 366 9.11 47.52 -27.74
N VAL A 367 8.70 46.26 -27.62
CA VAL A 367 8.06 45.49 -28.70
C VAL A 367 6.57 45.40 -28.44
N SER A 368 5.76 45.63 -29.48
CA SER A 368 4.31 45.55 -29.46
C SER A 368 3.79 44.72 -30.64
N ALA A 369 2.67 44.03 -30.43
CA ALA A 369 1.95 43.30 -31.46
C ALA A 369 0.44 43.29 -31.11
N GLU A 370 -0.43 43.29 -32.12
CA GLU A 370 -1.87 43.22 -31.91
C GLU A 370 -2.28 41.93 -31.19
N GLY A 371 -3.07 42.04 -30.12
CA GLY A 371 -3.47 40.88 -29.30
C GLY A 371 -2.45 40.46 -28.22
N TYR A 372 -1.32 41.16 -28.11
CA TYR A 372 -0.25 40.85 -27.16
C TYR A 372 0.09 42.05 -26.25
N GLU A 373 0.56 41.75 -25.04
CA GLU A 373 1.09 42.75 -24.11
C GLU A 373 2.45 43.29 -24.61
N SER A 374 2.59 44.61 -24.63
CA SER A 374 3.86 45.27 -24.97
C SER A 374 4.97 44.88 -24.00
N ARG A 375 6.16 44.55 -24.51
CA ARG A 375 7.31 44.15 -23.69
C ARG A 375 8.50 45.06 -23.88
N ARG A 376 9.02 45.57 -22.78
CA ARG A 376 10.30 46.29 -22.72
C ARG A 376 11.44 45.33 -22.43
N PHE A 377 12.57 45.51 -23.10
CA PHE A 377 13.81 44.80 -22.75
C PHE A 377 15.05 45.65 -23.00
N ASP A 378 16.07 45.35 -22.20
CA ASP A 378 17.37 45.99 -22.22
C ASP A 378 18.44 44.94 -22.55
N VAL A 379 19.14 45.11 -23.66
CA VAL A 379 20.25 44.26 -24.06
C VAL A 379 21.56 44.99 -23.78
N ALA A 380 22.35 44.40 -22.88
CA ALA A 380 23.68 44.89 -22.54
C ALA A 380 24.63 44.83 -23.75
N ARG A 381 25.61 45.74 -23.73
CA ARG A 381 26.61 46.03 -24.78
C ARG A 381 27.00 44.81 -25.65
N LEU A 382 26.49 44.78 -26.88
CA LEU A 382 26.79 43.73 -27.85
C LEU A 382 28.17 43.93 -28.50
N GLY A 383 28.83 42.82 -28.84
CA GLY A 383 30.06 42.82 -29.64
C GLY A 383 29.77 42.95 -31.14
N PRO A 384 30.80 43.21 -31.98
CA PRO A 384 30.66 43.27 -33.44
C PRO A 384 30.02 42.02 -34.06
N GLY A 385 29.10 42.22 -35.00
CA GLY A 385 28.41 41.15 -35.72
C GLY A 385 26.90 41.36 -35.82
N ARG A 386 26.24 40.36 -36.42
CA ARG A 386 24.79 40.29 -36.52
C ARG A 386 24.23 39.54 -35.33
N HIS A 387 23.24 40.12 -34.68
CA HIS A 387 22.55 39.56 -33.52
C HIS A 387 21.06 39.52 -33.78
N CYS A 388 20.42 38.44 -33.39
CA CYS A 388 18.97 38.32 -33.33
C CYS A 388 18.55 38.30 -31.86
N VAL A 389 17.69 39.24 -31.48
CA VAL A 389 17.07 39.29 -30.15
C VAL A 389 15.69 38.69 -30.25
N ARG A 390 15.50 37.51 -29.67
CA ARG A 390 14.24 36.77 -29.70
C ARG A 390 13.37 37.14 -28.50
N VAL A 391 12.15 37.58 -28.75
CA VAL A 391 11.22 38.13 -27.77
C VAL A 391 9.94 37.30 -27.74
N GLY A 392 9.71 36.58 -26.64
CA GLY A 392 8.46 35.87 -26.41
C GLY A 392 7.37 36.84 -25.95
N MET A 393 6.37 37.05 -26.79
CA MET A 393 5.21 37.91 -26.52
C MET A 393 4.13 37.11 -25.78
N LEU A 394 3.47 37.76 -24.81
CA LEU A 394 2.36 37.18 -24.05
C LEU A 394 1.05 37.65 -24.66
N GLY A 395 0.17 36.73 -25.03
CA GLY A 395 -1.20 37.10 -25.39
C GLY A 395 -1.88 37.78 -24.20
N TRP A 396 -2.84 38.67 -24.42
CA TRP A 396 -3.45 39.44 -23.33
C TRP A 396 -4.03 38.57 -22.20
N ARG A 397 -4.59 37.40 -22.51
CA ARG A 397 -5.05 36.43 -21.49
C ARG A 397 -3.89 35.87 -20.68
N GLU A 398 -2.80 35.51 -21.35
CA GLU A 398 -1.59 35.01 -20.68
C GLU A 398 -0.98 36.08 -19.77
N ALA A 399 -0.94 37.34 -20.22
CA ALA A 399 -0.52 38.48 -19.42
C ALA A 399 -1.38 38.63 -18.14
N VAL A 400 -2.70 38.56 -18.26
CA VAL A 400 -3.62 38.57 -17.11
C VAL A 400 -3.30 37.44 -16.12
N PHE A 401 -3.06 36.22 -16.60
CA PHE A 401 -2.66 35.08 -15.74
C PHE A 401 -1.29 35.25 -15.10
N ASP A 402 -0.31 35.77 -15.85
CA ASP A 402 1.05 35.96 -15.38
C ASP A 402 1.09 36.94 -14.21
N ARG A 403 0.28 38.01 -14.27
CA ARG A 403 0.14 39.02 -13.19
C ARG A 403 -0.58 38.45 -11.97
N ALA A 404 -1.54 37.54 -12.16
CA ALA A 404 -2.26 36.90 -11.06
C ALA A 404 -1.50 35.72 -10.42
N ARG A 405 -0.51 35.14 -11.11
CA ARG A 405 0.20 33.93 -10.66
C ARG A 405 0.77 34.04 -9.24
N PRO A 406 1.40 35.14 -8.80
CA PRO A 406 1.91 35.25 -7.42
C PRO A 406 0.80 35.16 -6.37
N ALA A 407 -0.34 35.81 -6.62
CA ALA A 407 -1.49 35.78 -5.72
C ALA A 407 -2.17 34.41 -5.70
N LEU A 408 -2.31 33.76 -6.87
CA LEU A 408 -2.83 32.38 -6.97
C LEU A 408 -1.92 31.39 -6.25
N ALA A 409 -0.60 31.53 -6.38
CA ALA A 409 0.36 30.68 -5.68
C ALA A 409 0.32 30.88 -4.16
N ALA A 410 0.07 32.11 -3.68
CA ALA A 410 -0.07 32.39 -2.25
C ALA A 410 -1.31 31.71 -1.64
N VAL A 411 -2.37 31.47 -2.42
CA VAL A 411 -3.55 30.70 -2.00
C VAL A 411 -3.27 29.19 -1.96
N ALA A 412 -2.28 28.70 -2.70
CA ALA A 412 -2.09 27.28 -2.95
C ALA A 412 -1.40 26.48 -1.81
N GLU A 413 -0.94 27.10 -0.71
CA GLU A 413 -0.20 26.44 0.40
C GLU A 413 0.84 25.37 -0.04
N GLY A 414 1.51 25.56 -1.18
CA GLY A 414 2.51 24.62 -1.71
C GLY A 414 1.97 23.47 -2.58
N ALA A 415 0.68 23.47 -2.93
CA ALA A 415 0.08 22.60 -3.93
C ALA A 415 0.16 23.18 -5.35
N VAL A 416 -0.42 22.46 -6.33
CA VAL A 416 -0.59 22.94 -7.71
C VAL A 416 -1.29 24.31 -7.70
N ILE A 417 -0.76 25.28 -8.45
CA ILE A 417 -1.35 26.63 -8.54
C ILE A 417 -2.80 26.49 -9.03
N PRO A 418 -3.80 26.90 -8.23
CA PRO A 418 -5.20 26.74 -8.59
C PRO A 418 -5.56 27.63 -9.77
N THR A 419 -6.54 27.19 -10.55
CA THR A 419 -7.21 28.08 -11.50
C THR A 419 -7.87 29.26 -10.76
N PRO A 420 -8.10 30.41 -11.42
CA PRO A 420 -8.81 31.54 -10.83
C PRO A 420 -10.12 31.12 -10.14
N ARG A 421 -10.89 30.20 -10.76
CA ARG A 421 -12.16 29.70 -10.23
C ARG A 421 -11.99 28.79 -9.02
N GLU A 422 -10.94 27.98 -8.98
CA GLU A 422 -10.62 27.19 -7.78
C GLU A 422 -10.14 28.10 -6.63
N ALA A 423 -9.39 29.15 -6.96
CA ALA A 423 -9.01 30.16 -5.98
C ALA A 423 -10.24 30.89 -5.40
N VAL A 424 -11.28 31.20 -6.22
CA VAL A 424 -12.58 31.71 -5.74
C VAL A 424 -13.18 30.78 -4.69
N GLY A 425 -13.26 29.49 -5.00
CA GLY A 425 -13.82 28.49 -4.10
C GLY A 425 -13.08 28.47 -2.76
N ALA A 426 -11.75 28.47 -2.81
CA ALA A 426 -10.91 28.48 -1.60
C ALA A 426 -11.06 29.78 -0.79
N THR A 427 -11.08 30.96 -1.42
CA THR A 427 -11.20 32.24 -0.72
C THR A 427 -12.60 32.45 -0.13
N LEU A 428 -13.66 32.04 -0.82
CA LEU A 428 -15.04 32.09 -0.30
C LEU A 428 -15.23 31.15 0.89
N VAL A 429 -14.69 29.93 0.82
CA VAL A 429 -14.70 28.97 1.95
C VAL A 429 -13.95 29.53 3.16
N ALA A 430 -12.90 30.31 2.93
CA ALA A 430 -12.15 31.01 3.99
C ALA A 430 -12.80 32.32 4.48
N GLY A 431 -13.99 32.69 3.98
CA GLY A 431 -14.70 33.91 4.36
C GLY A 431 -14.02 35.21 3.90
N ARG A 432 -13.14 35.14 2.89
CA ARG A 432 -12.45 36.29 2.31
C ARG A 432 -13.05 36.60 0.95
N GLU A 433 -13.76 37.72 0.82
CA GLU A 433 -14.11 38.25 -0.49
C GLU A 433 -12.85 38.80 -1.16
N ALA A 434 -12.56 38.31 -2.36
CA ALA A 434 -11.38 38.67 -3.13
C ALA A 434 -11.82 39.45 -4.38
N PRO A 435 -11.99 40.78 -4.30
CA PRO A 435 -12.52 41.61 -5.39
C PRO A 435 -11.67 41.58 -6.67
N TRP A 436 -10.42 41.11 -6.59
CA TRP A 436 -9.56 40.89 -7.74
C TRP A 436 -9.95 39.68 -8.60
N VAL A 437 -10.72 38.74 -8.06
CA VAL A 437 -11.04 37.51 -8.79
C VAL A 437 -12.10 37.75 -9.86
N ASP A 438 -13.08 38.62 -9.63
CA ASP A 438 -14.08 38.99 -10.66
C ASP A 438 -13.45 39.76 -11.83
N VAL A 439 -12.39 40.50 -11.56
CA VAL A 439 -11.60 41.19 -12.60
C VAL A 439 -10.76 40.17 -13.38
N LEU A 440 -10.19 39.19 -12.67
CA LEU A 440 -9.41 38.11 -13.25
C LEU A 440 -10.26 37.15 -14.11
N GLU A 441 -11.44 36.73 -13.64
CA GLU A 441 -12.34 35.84 -14.41
C GLU A 441 -12.83 36.53 -15.68
N ARG A 442 -13.21 37.82 -15.61
CA ARG A 442 -13.60 38.58 -16.80
C ARG A 442 -12.44 38.75 -17.78
N GLY A 443 -11.23 39.03 -17.30
CA GLY A 443 -10.06 39.17 -18.16
C GLY A 443 -9.59 37.84 -18.77
N ALA A 444 -9.70 36.73 -18.04
CA ALA A 444 -9.23 35.43 -18.50
C ALA A 444 -10.27 34.67 -19.35
N TYR A 445 -11.54 34.74 -18.99
CA TYR A 445 -12.62 33.91 -19.53
C TYR A 445 -13.81 34.70 -20.08
N GLY A 446 -13.76 36.03 -20.04
CA GLY A 446 -14.80 36.88 -20.61
C GLY A 446 -14.94 36.73 -22.13
N PRO A 447 -16.11 37.14 -22.68
CA PRO A 447 -16.37 37.09 -24.11
C PRO A 447 -15.48 38.05 -24.90
N ASP A 448 -15.05 39.15 -24.28
CA ASP A 448 -14.17 40.14 -24.90
C ASP A 448 -12.70 39.69 -24.79
N ALA A 449 -11.91 39.99 -25.83
CA ALA A 449 -10.47 39.81 -25.74
C ALA A 449 -9.91 40.84 -24.73
N PRO A 450 -9.18 40.39 -23.68
CA PRO A 450 -8.59 41.33 -22.73
C PRO A 450 -7.60 42.25 -23.43
N ASP A 451 -7.34 43.39 -22.79
CA ASP A 451 -6.49 44.46 -23.28
C ASP A 451 -5.58 45.02 -22.18
N ALA A 452 -4.83 46.08 -22.50
CA ALA A 452 -3.95 46.75 -21.56
C ALA A 452 -4.69 47.28 -20.32
N GLN A 453 -5.93 47.77 -20.47
CA GLN A 453 -6.72 48.28 -19.35
C GLN A 453 -7.12 47.16 -18.40
N THR A 454 -7.43 45.99 -18.96
CA THR A 454 -7.77 44.77 -18.22
C THR A 454 -6.59 44.30 -17.36
N VAL A 455 -5.38 44.25 -17.92
CA VAL A 455 -4.17 43.89 -17.16
C VAL A 455 -3.94 44.88 -16.00
N ARG A 456 -4.01 46.20 -16.26
CA ARG A 456 -3.88 47.23 -15.21
C ARG A 456 -4.98 47.13 -14.14
N ALA A 457 -6.19 46.69 -14.51
CA ALA A 457 -7.28 46.49 -13.56
C ALA A 457 -6.99 45.30 -12.63
N VAL A 458 -6.41 44.21 -13.16
CA VAL A 458 -5.97 43.06 -12.37
C VAL A 458 -4.87 43.45 -11.39
N GLU A 459 -3.84 44.17 -11.85
CA GLU A 459 -2.74 44.64 -10.99
C GLU A 459 -3.24 45.52 -9.83
N ARG A 460 -4.12 46.49 -10.14
CA ARG A 460 -4.76 47.35 -9.13
C ARG A 460 -5.55 46.52 -8.11
N ALA A 461 -6.30 45.54 -8.57
CA ALA A 461 -7.13 44.73 -7.69
C ALA A 461 -6.30 43.80 -6.78
N LEU A 462 -5.12 43.36 -7.24
CA LEU A 462 -4.18 42.55 -6.47
C LEU A 462 -3.39 43.33 -5.40
N GLY A 463 -3.63 44.64 -5.26
CA GLY A 463 -2.93 45.47 -4.28
C GLY A 463 -1.50 45.83 -4.68
N GLY A 464 -1.12 45.59 -5.94
CA GLY A 464 0.16 45.97 -6.53
C GLY A 464 0.21 47.46 -6.84
N GLY A 465 0.13 48.29 -5.81
CA GLY A 465 0.37 49.73 -5.89
C GLY A 465 1.84 50.07 -5.69
N GLU A 466 2.74 49.47 -6.46
CA GLU A 466 4.00 50.12 -6.80
C GLU A 466 3.98 50.27 -8.31
N ALA A 467 3.78 51.52 -8.74
CA ALA A 467 4.02 51.92 -10.11
C ALA A 467 5.44 51.48 -10.47
N THR A 468 5.57 50.39 -11.23
CA THR A 468 6.82 50.11 -11.90
C THR A 468 7.10 51.30 -12.81
N ALA A 469 8.37 51.65 -12.98
CA ALA A 469 8.86 52.86 -13.64
C ALA A 469 8.44 53.04 -15.14
N ASN A 470 7.41 52.34 -15.60
CA ASN A 470 6.69 52.55 -16.85
C ASN A 470 5.63 53.68 -16.78
N ASP A 471 5.21 54.13 -15.58
CA ASP A 471 4.08 55.08 -15.43
C ASP A 471 4.44 56.58 -15.53
N ALA A 472 5.69 56.95 -15.81
CA ALA A 472 6.05 58.37 -15.97
C ALA A 472 5.81 58.93 -17.39
N SER A 473 5.39 58.11 -18.36
CA SER A 473 5.23 58.53 -19.76
C SER A 473 3.76 58.70 -20.19
N ASP A 474 2.81 57.97 -19.61
CA ASP A 474 1.42 57.95 -20.10
C ASP A 474 0.50 58.94 -19.35
N ALA A 475 0.99 59.63 -18.32
CA ALA A 475 0.20 60.59 -17.54
C ALA A 475 0.10 61.99 -18.18
N VAL A 476 0.65 62.21 -19.38
CA VAL A 476 0.59 63.51 -20.08
C VAL A 476 -0.51 63.56 -21.15
N ASP A 477 -1.04 62.42 -21.63
CA ASP A 477 -2.03 62.39 -22.72
C ASP A 477 -3.49 62.19 -22.28
N ALA A 478 -3.78 62.16 -20.97
CA ALA A 478 -5.16 62.14 -20.46
C ALA A 478 -5.69 63.52 -20.00
N VAL A 479 -4.92 64.59 -20.25
CA VAL A 479 -5.38 65.98 -20.16
C VAL A 479 -4.95 66.71 -21.43
N ASN A 480 -5.59 66.37 -22.55
CA ASN A 480 -5.90 67.26 -23.66
C ASN A 480 -7.02 66.68 -24.53
#